data_AF-A0A1H3VYW7-F1
#
_entry.id   AF-A0A1H3VYW7-F1
#
_cell.length_a   1.000
_cell.length_b   1.000
_cell.length_c   1.000
_cell.angle_alpha   90.00
_cell.angle_beta   90.00
_cell.angle_gamma   90.00
#
_symmetry.space_group_name_H-M   'P 1'
#
loop_
_entity.id
_entity.type
_entity.pdbx_description
1 polymer ?
#
loop_
_entity_poly.entity_id
_entity_poly.type
_entity_poly.pdbx_seq_one_letter_code
_entity_poly.pdbx_strand_id
1 'polypeptide(L)'
;MSAWLQSQPKGVVGQISYYIDKNECSETAQAFAIEAVVTLMNGGEVDFPNKIIIDSTFVNNAKVKCTYQQISKNKRIKNLLESFIGEESDYDLKFQVVQDLQCNNALDPSGCSYNYLETDNLVNISIDQDYVNSNQTPTLFIARTIIHEAIHANLYLALFNLNNGNTINLPDINNFEAIYEEYRVYKGWQHEVMANHYIGLVTQTLQEIHPLLNDQTFIDSLNNDYPDMAIEQFYTCIAYLGLNGTVGQTNYLSIPENAINYSNSFEAAKVYSTKIPNCN
;
A
#
# COMPACT_ATOMS: atom_id res chain seq x y z
N MET A 1 13.41 26.57 5.09
CA MET A 1 14.11 25.55 5.89
C MET A 1 14.72 26.11 7.18
N SER A 2 15.90 26.75 7.18
CA SER A 2 16.61 27.16 8.43
C SER A 2 15.74 27.90 9.48
N ALA A 3 15.03 28.95 9.09
CA ALA A 3 14.15 29.70 10.00
C ALA A 3 12.95 28.88 10.53
N TRP A 4 12.49 27.87 9.80
CA TRP A 4 11.43 26.95 10.25
C TRP A 4 11.98 25.93 11.24
N LEU A 5 13.16 25.38 10.99
CA LEU A 5 13.84 24.48 11.95
C LEU A 5 14.07 25.19 13.29
N GLN A 6 14.46 26.46 13.26
CA GLN A 6 14.65 27.29 14.46
C GLN A 6 13.34 27.58 15.22
N SER A 7 12.18 27.50 14.58
CA SER A 7 10.86 27.69 15.23
C SER A 7 10.21 26.40 15.72
N GLN A 8 10.74 25.23 15.37
CA GLN A 8 10.16 23.95 15.77
C GLN A 8 10.48 23.55 17.23
N PRO A 9 9.61 22.75 17.86
CA PRO A 9 9.91 22.13 19.14
C PRO A 9 11.21 21.29 19.08
N LYS A 10 11.99 21.31 20.16
CA LYS A 10 13.24 20.53 20.28
C LYS A 10 13.07 19.03 20.00
N GLY A 11 11.88 18.46 20.21
CA GLY A 11 11.60 17.06 19.89
C GLY A 11 11.68 16.78 18.38
N VAL A 12 11.08 17.65 17.56
CA VAL A 12 11.07 17.51 16.09
C VAL A 12 12.48 17.68 15.53
N VAL A 13 13.17 18.76 15.92
CA VAL A 13 14.56 18.99 15.49
C VAL A 13 15.49 17.88 16.00
N GLY A 14 15.26 17.41 17.24
CA GLY A 14 16.03 16.32 17.83
C GLY A 14 15.87 14.99 17.10
N GLN A 15 14.69 14.65 16.58
CA GLN A 15 14.49 13.46 15.75
C GLN A 15 15.25 13.55 14.43
N ILE A 16 15.21 14.71 13.76
CA ILE A 16 15.94 14.96 12.51
C ILE A 16 17.45 14.85 12.74
N SER A 17 17.99 15.54 13.75
CA SER A 17 19.41 15.46 14.09
C SER A 17 19.83 14.05 14.50
N TYR A 18 19.07 13.37 15.36
CA TYR A 18 19.34 11.99 15.75
C TYR A 18 19.39 11.03 14.56
N TYR A 19 18.48 11.18 13.60
CA TYR A 19 18.48 10.38 12.37
C TYR A 19 19.76 10.60 11.55
N ILE A 20 20.13 11.86 11.30
CA ILE A 20 21.33 12.20 10.52
C ILE A 20 22.60 11.71 11.24
N ASP A 21 22.73 11.98 12.55
CA ASP A 21 23.89 11.60 13.36
C ASP A 21 24.05 10.07 13.44
N LYS A 22 22.93 9.33 13.55
CA LYS A 22 22.92 7.86 13.61
C LYS A 22 23.32 7.20 12.29
N ASN A 23 22.91 7.77 11.16
CA ASN A 23 23.25 7.26 9.83
C ASN A 23 24.56 7.91 9.30
N GLU A 24 25.51 8.22 10.21
CA GLU A 24 26.85 8.75 9.93
C GLU A 24 26.90 9.98 9.01
N CYS A 25 25.84 10.79 8.98
CA CYS A 25 25.65 11.91 8.06
C CYS A 25 25.77 11.53 6.55
N SER A 26 25.41 10.31 6.18
CA SER A 26 25.46 9.84 4.78
C SER A 26 24.66 10.73 3.82
N GLU A 27 24.99 10.72 2.53
CA GLU A 27 24.24 11.48 1.51
C GLU A 27 22.76 11.02 1.44
N THR A 28 22.50 9.73 1.61
CA THR A 28 21.15 9.16 1.67
C THR A 28 20.38 9.63 2.91
N ALA A 29 21.02 9.67 4.08
CA ALA A 29 20.40 10.18 5.30
C ALA A 29 20.11 11.69 5.24
N GLN A 30 20.96 12.46 4.55
CA GLN A 30 20.71 13.88 4.29
C GLN A 30 19.54 14.08 3.32
N ALA A 31 19.43 13.26 2.27
CA ALA A 31 18.31 13.30 1.32
C ALA A 31 16.96 13.03 2.02
N PHE A 32 16.84 11.94 2.77
CA PHE A 32 15.65 11.66 3.59
C PHE A 32 15.34 12.81 4.55
N ALA A 33 16.33 13.33 5.27
CA ALA A 33 16.13 14.40 6.23
C ALA A 33 15.64 15.71 5.57
N ILE A 34 16.08 16.00 4.34
CA ILE A 34 15.58 17.13 3.55
C ILE A 34 14.10 16.94 3.21
N GLU A 35 13.72 15.77 2.68
CA GLU A 35 12.32 15.48 2.31
C GLU A 35 11.40 15.39 3.53
N ALA A 36 11.88 14.83 4.64
CA ALA A 36 11.19 14.83 5.93
C ALA A 36 10.93 16.26 6.43
N VAL A 37 11.92 17.15 6.33
CA VAL A 37 11.75 18.56 6.71
C VAL A 37 10.78 19.29 5.77
N VAL A 38 10.82 19.04 4.46
CA VAL A 38 9.86 19.60 3.49
C VAL A 38 8.44 19.11 3.80
N THR A 39 8.27 17.81 4.08
CA THR A 39 6.99 17.20 4.44
C THR A 39 6.42 17.83 5.71
N LEU A 40 7.22 17.92 6.79
CA LEU A 40 6.81 18.54 8.05
C LEU A 40 6.52 20.05 7.89
N MET A 41 7.29 20.75 7.04
CA MET A 41 7.02 22.15 6.69
C MET A 41 5.65 22.34 6.02
N ASN A 42 5.21 21.36 5.23
CA ASN A 42 3.93 21.37 4.51
C ASN A 42 2.76 20.78 5.32
N GLY A 43 2.99 20.34 6.57
CA GLY A 43 1.97 19.74 7.44
C GLY A 43 1.71 18.25 7.21
N GLY A 44 2.64 17.54 6.58
CA GLY A 44 2.67 16.08 6.54
C GLY A 44 3.22 15.46 7.84
N GLU A 45 3.34 14.14 7.86
CA GLU A 45 3.83 13.34 8.99
C GLU A 45 5.06 12.51 8.56
N VAL A 46 5.97 12.22 9.49
CA VAL A 46 7.20 11.44 9.23
C VAL A 46 7.43 10.46 10.36
N ASP A 47 7.63 9.18 10.03
CA ASP A 47 7.98 8.11 10.94
C ASP A 47 9.48 7.79 10.79
N PHE A 48 10.32 8.54 11.51
CA PHE A 48 11.79 8.43 11.42
C PHE A 48 12.34 7.01 11.69
N PRO A 49 11.88 6.24 12.70
CA PRO A 49 12.30 4.85 12.90
C PRO A 49 12.04 3.93 11.70
N ASN A 50 10.98 4.22 10.92
CA ASN A 50 10.50 3.36 9.84
C ASN A 50 10.76 3.95 8.45
N LYS A 51 11.42 5.11 8.34
CA LYS A 51 11.71 5.85 7.09
C LYS A 51 10.47 6.11 6.21
N ILE A 52 9.28 6.22 6.83
CA ILE A 52 8.02 6.52 6.12
C ILE A 52 7.73 8.02 6.14
N ILE A 53 7.46 8.55 4.95
CA ILE A 53 6.99 9.92 4.71
C ILE A 53 5.49 9.86 4.37
N ILE A 54 4.67 10.68 5.03
CA ILE A 54 3.23 10.79 4.76
C ILE A 54 2.95 12.24 4.37
N ASP A 55 2.72 12.45 3.07
CA ASP A 55 2.50 13.78 2.51
C ASP A 55 1.26 14.47 3.10
N SER A 56 1.27 15.80 3.14
CA SER A 56 0.16 16.59 3.70
C SER A 56 -1.17 16.34 2.98
N THR A 57 -1.17 16.01 1.68
CA THR A 57 -2.36 15.59 0.93
C THR A 57 -3.02 14.34 1.53
N PHE A 58 -2.21 13.38 1.96
CA PHE A 58 -2.64 12.14 2.60
C PHE A 58 -3.07 12.38 4.05
N VAL A 59 -2.29 13.17 4.80
CA VAL A 59 -2.59 13.55 6.20
C VAL A 59 -3.92 14.32 6.32
N ASN A 60 -4.19 15.22 5.37
CA ASN A 60 -5.41 16.05 5.37
C ASN A 60 -6.66 15.29 4.88
N ASN A 61 -6.51 14.13 4.23
CA ASN A 61 -7.62 13.29 3.85
C ASN A 61 -7.91 12.25 4.96
N ALA A 62 -8.86 12.57 5.84
CA ALA A 62 -9.21 11.71 6.98
C ALA A 62 -9.56 10.26 6.59
N LYS A 63 -10.17 10.04 5.42
CA LYS A 63 -10.63 8.72 4.97
C LYS A 63 -9.46 7.81 4.61
N VAL A 64 -8.51 8.29 3.82
CA VAL A 64 -7.30 7.52 3.48
C VAL A 64 -6.38 7.40 4.70
N LYS A 65 -6.17 8.49 5.46
CA LYS A 65 -5.31 8.50 6.66
C LYS A 65 -5.77 7.47 7.69
N CYS A 66 -7.05 7.49 8.05
CA CYS A 66 -7.55 6.62 9.12
C CYS A 66 -7.65 5.17 8.65
N THR A 67 -7.90 4.94 7.36
CA THR A 67 -7.79 3.59 6.75
C THR A 67 -6.34 3.08 6.83
N TYR A 68 -5.35 3.89 6.44
CA TYR A 68 -3.93 3.57 6.58
C TYR A 68 -3.52 3.31 8.03
N GLN A 69 -4.04 4.08 9.00
CA GLN A 69 -3.77 3.87 10.42
C GLN A 69 -4.22 2.50 10.95
N GLN A 70 -5.25 1.86 10.36
CA GLN A 70 -5.61 0.48 10.71
C GLN A 70 -4.70 -0.54 10.00
N ILE A 71 -4.35 -0.28 8.74
CA ILE A 71 -3.45 -1.12 7.95
C ILE A 71 -2.05 -1.17 8.55
N SER A 72 -1.49 -0.03 8.95
CA SER A 72 -0.14 0.05 9.53
C SER A 72 -0.02 -0.56 10.92
N LYS A 73 -1.15 -0.86 11.59
CA LYS A 73 -1.18 -1.70 12.81
C LYS A 73 -1.04 -3.19 12.47
N ASN A 74 -1.43 -3.65 11.28
CA ASN A 74 -1.45 -5.06 10.89
C ASN A 74 -0.02 -5.62 10.69
N LYS A 75 0.27 -6.78 11.30
CA LYS A 75 1.59 -7.40 11.25
C LYS A 75 2.01 -7.80 9.83
N ARG A 76 1.10 -8.31 8.99
CA ARG A 76 1.43 -8.75 7.61
C ARG A 76 1.88 -7.60 6.75
N ILE A 77 1.31 -6.41 6.93
CA ILE A 77 1.71 -5.22 6.19
C ILE A 77 3.01 -4.62 6.73
N LYS A 78 3.23 -4.67 8.06
CA LYS A 78 4.56 -4.37 8.62
C LYS A 78 5.64 -5.27 8.05
N ASN A 79 5.38 -6.58 7.94
CA ASN A 79 6.29 -7.55 7.32
C ASN A 79 6.47 -7.28 5.81
N LEU A 80 5.39 -7.06 5.05
CA LEU A 80 5.45 -6.75 3.61
C LEU A 80 6.32 -5.52 3.32
N LEU A 81 6.29 -4.54 4.23
CA LEU A 81 7.03 -3.29 4.12
C LEU A 81 8.33 -3.31 4.94
N GLU A 82 8.73 -4.41 5.59
CA GLU A 82 9.95 -4.48 6.43
C GLU A 82 11.22 -4.15 5.65
N SER A 83 11.20 -4.39 4.33
CA SER A 83 12.24 -3.98 3.39
C SER A 83 12.46 -2.47 3.32
N PHE A 84 11.43 -1.66 3.58
CA PHE A 84 11.44 -0.19 3.70
C PHE A 84 11.42 0.30 5.15
N ILE A 85 11.09 -0.58 6.11
CA ILE A 85 10.75 -0.23 7.48
C ILE A 85 11.83 -0.73 8.42
N GLY A 86 12.62 0.20 8.94
CA GLY A 86 13.55 -0.04 10.02
C GLY A 86 14.85 0.73 9.85
N GLU A 87 15.66 0.70 10.91
CA GLU A 87 16.87 1.51 10.99
C GLU A 87 17.94 1.08 9.96
N GLU A 88 17.90 -0.19 9.54
CA GLU A 88 18.79 -0.82 8.56
C GLU A 88 18.25 -0.79 7.11
N SER A 89 17.11 -0.15 6.83
CA SER A 89 16.64 -0.01 5.44
C SER A 89 17.32 1.17 4.76
N ASP A 90 17.92 0.95 3.59
CA ASP A 90 18.52 2.02 2.78
C ASP A 90 17.49 2.83 1.95
N TYR A 91 16.20 2.50 2.05
CA TYR A 91 15.18 2.94 1.10
C TYR A 91 13.96 3.58 1.78
N ASP A 92 13.51 4.69 1.19
CA ASP A 92 12.44 5.50 1.73
C ASP A 92 11.09 5.14 1.08
N LEU A 93 10.00 5.32 1.84
CA LEU A 93 8.64 5.09 1.36
C LEU A 93 7.75 6.31 1.62
N LYS A 94 7.16 6.87 0.56
CA LYS A 94 6.26 8.04 0.67
C LYS A 94 4.83 7.71 0.27
N PHE A 95 3.86 8.10 1.09
CA PHE A 95 2.43 8.04 0.81
C PHE A 95 1.88 9.42 0.47
N GLN A 96 1.10 9.54 -0.60
CA GLN A 96 0.46 10.80 -1.02
C GLN A 96 -0.92 10.60 -1.68
N VAL A 97 -1.74 11.64 -1.69
CA VAL A 97 -2.99 11.70 -2.46
C VAL A 97 -2.80 12.66 -3.62
N VAL A 98 -3.13 12.22 -4.84
CA VAL A 98 -2.80 12.94 -6.08
C VAL A 98 -4.07 13.13 -6.91
N GLN A 99 -4.25 14.33 -7.45
CA GLN A 99 -5.31 14.62 -8.42
C GLN A 99 -4.87 14.20 -9.82
N ASP A 100 -5.81 13.75 -10.66
CA ASP A 100 -5.58 13.34 -12.05
C ASP A 100 -4.52 12.22 -12.19
N LEU A 101 -4.51 11.25 -11.27
CA LEU A 101 -3.44 10.24 -11.14
C LEU A 101 -3.17 9.48 -12.46
N GLN A 102 -1.91 9.45 -12.90
CA GLN A 102 -1.50 8.80 -14.15
C GLN A 102 -0.60 7.59 -13.90
N CYS A 103 -1.10 6.37 -14.10
CA CYS A 103 -0.35 5.14 -13.86
C CYS A 103 -0.20 4.31 -15.14
N ASN A 104 0.99 4.31 -15.77
CA ASN A 104 1.32 3.43 -16.91
C ASN A 104 0.32 3.42 -18.09
N ASN A 105 -0.35 4.57 -18.35
CA ASN A 105 -1.44 4.74 -19.33
C ASN A 105 -2.75 3.99 -18.99
N ALA A 106 -2.95 3.60 -17.72
CA ALA A 106 -4.27 3.22 -17.23
C ALA A 106 -5.20 4.45 -17.27
N LEU A 107 -6.45 4.22 -17.66
CA LEU A 107 -7.52 5.20 -17.51
C LEU A 107 -8.03 5.09 -16.07
N ASP A 108 -8.06 6.22 -15.37
CA ASP A 108 -8.60 6.41 -14.01
C ASP A 108 -8.12 5.38 -12.96
N PRO A 109 -6.78 5.25 -12.74
CA PRO A 109 -6.23 4.34 -11.73
C PRO A 109 -6.60 4.80 -10.30
N SER A 110 -7.03 3.86 -9.45
CA SER A 110 -7.32 4.16 -8.03
C SER A 110 -6.07 4.40 -7.18
N GLY A 111 -4.92 3.89 -7.63
CA GLY A 111 -3.62 4.00 -6.98
C GLY A 111 -2.49 3.72 -7.97
N CYS A 112 -1.26 4.09 -7.58
CA CYS A 112 -0.04 3.80 -8.33
C CYS A 112 1.21 3.88 -7.43
N SER A 113 2.05 2.85 -7.48
CA SER A 113 3.43 2.90 -6.99
C SER A 113 4.40 3.36 -8.08
N TYR A 114 5.20 4.39 -7.80
CA TYR A 114 6.28 4.87 -8.65
C TYR A 114 7.64 4.55 -8.05
N ASN A 115 8.52 3.96 -8.87
CA ASN A 115 9.89 3.61 -8.50
C ASN A 115 10.87 4.76 -8.80
N TYR A 116 11.51 5.29 -7.77
CA TYR A 116 12.60 6.27 -7.85
C TYR A 116 13.86 5.78 -7.10
N LEU A 117 14.04 4.46 -6.96
CA LEU A 117 15.14 3.86 -6.21
C LEU A 117 16.52 4.23 -6.77
N GLU A 118 16.67 4.29 -8.11
CA GLU A 118 17.92 4.67 -8.78
C GLU A 118 18.31 6.15 -8.62
N THR A 119 17.34 7.05 -8.40
CA THR A 119 17.56 8.50 -8.39
C THR A 119 17.52 9.10 -6.99
N ASP A 120 16.60 8.62 -6.15
CA ASP A 120 16.22 9.25 -4.89
C ASP A 120 16.13 8.24 -3.72
N ASN A 121 16.47 6.95 -3.94
CA ASN A 121 16.27 5.83 -3.00
C ASN A 121 14.81 5.66 -2.51
N LEU A 122 13.85 6.15 -3.30
CA LEU A 122 12.47 6.37 -2.87
C LEU A 122 11.47 5.52 -3.67
N VAL A 123 10.41 5.06 -3.01
CA VAL A 123 9.18 4.60 -3.69
C VAL A 123 7.99 5.46 -3.24
N ASN A 124 7.24 5.98 -4.21
CA ASN A 124 6.04 6.80 -3.96
C ASN A 124 4.78 5.97 -4.18
N ILE A 125 4.03 5.70 -3.11
CA ILE A 125 2.66 5.18 -3.17
C ILE A 125 1.69 6.37 -3.28
N SER A 126 1.05 6.50 -4.43
CA SER A 126 0.08 7.55 -4.71
C SER A 126 -1.32 6.96 -4.82
N ILE A 127 -2.30 7.57 -4.14
CA ILE A 127 -3.72 7.18 -4.22
C ILE A 127 -4.49 8.30 -4.91
N ASP A 128 -5.42 7.97 -5.81
CA ASP A 128 -6.17 8.98 -6.55
C ASP A 128 -7.15 9.75 -5.64
N GLN A 129 -7.18 11.07 -5.81
CA GLN A 129 -7.97 11.99 -4.99
C GLN A 129 -9.48 11.81 -5.18
N ASP A 130 -9.95 11.64 -6.41
CA ASP A 130 -11.38 11.53 -6.70
C ASP A 130 -11.90 10.16 -6.27
N TYR A 131 -11.09 9.11 -6.43
CA TYR A 131 -11.33 7.79 -5.88
C TYR A 131 -11.51 7.80 -4.36
N VAL A 132 -10.61 8.41 -3.58
CA VAL A 132 -10.78 8.45 -2.11
C VAL A 132 -11.94 9.35 -1.69
N ASN A 133 -12.13 10.49 -2.35
CA ASN A 133 -13.21 11.44 -2.02
C ASN A 133 -14.60 10.98 -2.47
N SER A 134 -14.68 10.00 -3.38
CA SER A 134 -15.95 9.46 -3.85
C SER A 134 -16.79 8.84 -2.72
N ASN A 135 -18.06 9.21 -2.68
CA ASN A 135 -19.08 8.62 -1.80
C ASN A 135 -19.41 7.15 -2.17
N GLN A 136 -18.93 6.66 -3.32
CA GLN A 136 -19.09 5.25 -3.72
C GLN A 136 -17.94 4.35 -3.27
N THR A 137 -16.81 4.93 -2.82
CA THR A 137 -15.63 4.16 -2.42
C THR A 137 -15.67 3.86 -0.92
N PRO A 138 -15.88 2.61 -0.47
CA PRO A 138 -15.74 2.25 0.94
C PRO A 138 -14.29 2.27 1.42
N THR A 139 -14.08 2.35 2.73
CA THR A 139 -12.76 2.25 3.36
C THR A 139 -12.09 0.90 3.06
N LEU A 140 -12.87 -0.18 2.93
CA LEU A 140 -12.37 -1.49 2.50
C LEU A 140 -11.65 -1.44 1.13
N PHE A 141 -12.20 -0.70 0.17
CA PHE A 141 -11.60 -0.55 -1.16
C PHE A 141 -10.33 0.30 -1.09
N ILE A 142 -10.34 1.40 -0.32
CA ILE A 142 -9.14 2.20 -0.06
C ILE A 142 -8.05 1.33 0.58
N ALA A 143 -8.41 0.46 1.51
CA ALA A 143 -7.47 -0.43 2.17
C ALA A 143 -6.86 -1.45 1.21
N ARG A 144 -7.70 -2.07 0.37
CA ARG A 144 -7.25 -2.94 -0.72
C ARG A 144 -6.27 -2.23 -1.64
N THR A 145 -6.52 -0.97 -2.01
CA THR A 145 -5.63 -0.18 -2.87
C THR A 145 -4.30 0.10 -2.19
N ILE A 146 -4.27 0.54 -0.93
CA ILE A 146 -3.02 0.76 -0.18
C ILE A 146 -2.19 -0.53 -0.10
N ILE A 147 -2.82 -1.67 0.20
CA ILE A 147 -2.14 -2.98 0.25
C ILE A 147 -1.61 -3.39 -1.13
N HIS A 148 -2.38 -3.15 -2.19
CA HIS A 148 -1.99 -3.44 -3.57
C HIS A 148 -0.76 -2.63 -4.00
N GLU A 149 -0.76 -1.31 -3.78
CA GLU A 149 0.40 -0.46 -4.08
C GLU A 149 1.62 -0.80 -3.19
N ALA A 150 1.41 -1.17 -1.93
CA ALA A 150 2.48 -1.64 -1.04
C ALA A 150 3.17 -2.91 -1.56
N ILE A 151 2.43 -3.83 -2.21
CA ILE A 151 3.03 -4.99 -2.88
C ILE A 151 3.83 -4.54 -4.11
N HIS A 152 3.31 -3.62 -4.94
CA HIS A 152 4.10 -3.06 -6.05
C HIS A 152 5.41 -2.43 -5.57
N ALA A 153 5.38 -1.69 -4.45
CA ALA A 153 6.57 -1.11 -3.84
C ALA A 153 7.59 -2.21 -3.43
N ASN A 154 7.14 -3.23 -2.70
CA ASN A 154 7.98 -4.36 -2.31
C ASN A 154 8.58 -5.09 -3.52
N LEU A 155 7.81 -5.28 -4.60
CA LEU A 155 8.29 -5.88 -5.86
C LEU A 155 9.31 -5.00 -6.61
N TYR A 156 9.19 -3.67 -6.58
CA TYR A 156 10.19 -2.78 -7.15
C TYR A 156 11.52 -2.85 -6.39
N LEU A 157 11.47 -2.82 -5.05
CA LEU A 157 12.66 -2.93 -4.21
C LEU A 157 13.33 -4.31 -4.33
N ALA A 158 12.55 -5.40 -4.37
CA ALA A 158 13.09 -6.74 -4.60
C ALA A 158 13.88 -6.84 -5.91
N LEU A 159 13.34 -6.30 -7.01
CA LEU A 159 14.01 -6.28 -8.31
C LEU A 159 15.24 -5.35 -8.33
N PHE A 160 15.16 -4.19 -7.67
CA PHE A 160 16.31 -3.28 -7.53
C PHE A 160 17.47 -3.93 -6.77
N ASN A 161 17.18 -4.58 -5.63
CA ASN A 161 18.18 -5.33 -4.87
C ASN A 161 18.80 -6.45 -5.73
N LEU A 162 17.97 -7.27 -6.38
CA LEU A 162 18.44 -8.37 -7.24
C LEU A 162 19.36 -7.89 -8.36
N ASN A 163 18.99 -6.81 -9.06
CA ASN A 163 19.81 -6.22 -10.13
C ASN A 163 21.16 -5.67 -9.64
N ASN A 164 21.24 -5.25 -8.37
CA ASN A 164 22.47 -4.80 -7.71
C ASN A 164 23.23 -5.93 -7.00
N GLY A 165 22.82 -7.20 -7.18
CA GLY A 165 23.47 -8.37 -6.56
C GLY A 165 23.18 -8.52 -5.06
N ASN A 166 22.19 -7.79 -4.53
CA ASN A 166 21.72 -7.90 -3.16
C ASN A 166 20.54 -8.87 -3.07
N THR A 167 20.64 -9.88 -2.20
CA THR A 167 19.58 -10.86 -1.94
C THR A 167 18.88 -10.66 -0.58
N ILE A 168 19.25 -9.60 0.15
CA ILE A 168 18.56 -9.14 1.36
C ILE A 168 17.21 -8.53 0.94
N ASN A 169 16.19 -8.69 1.80
CA ASN A 169 14.86 -8.11 1.60
C ASN A 169 14.14 -8.53 0.31
N LEU A 170 14.45 -9.71 -0.23
CA LEU A 170 13.59 -10.36 -1.22
C LEU A 170 12.27 -10.79 -0.53
N PRO A 171 11.12 -10.81 -1.24
CA PRO A 171 9.85 -11.14 -0.62
C PRO A 171 9.80 -12.60 -0.19
N ASP A 172 8.96 -12.93 0.79
CA ASP A 172 8.73 -14.30 1.28
C ASP A 172 7.89 -15.15 0.29
N ILE A 173 8.37 -15.19 -0.96
CA ILE A 173 7.94 -16.10 -2.02
C ILE A 173 9.15 -16.91 -2.43
N ASN A 174 9.06 -18.24 -2.31
CA ASN A 174 10.19 -19.14 -2.50
C ASN A 174 10.89 -18.91 -3.84
N ASN A 175 12.15 -18.48 -3.80
CA ASN A 175 12.99 -18.20 -4.96
C ASN A 175 12.42 -17.08 -5.87
N PHE A 176 12.37 -15.84 -5.34
CA PHE A 176 11.95 -14.64 -6.08
C PHE A 176 12.67 -14.47 -7.42
N GLU A 177 13.97 -14.81 -7.53
CA GLU A 177 14.73 -14.73 -8.80
C GLU A 177 14.11 -15.62 -9.88
N ALA A 178 13.81 -16.88 -9.56
CA ALA A 178 13.15 -17.79 -10.50
C ALA A 178 11.73 -17.34 -10.86
N ILE A 179 10.97 -16.82 -9.88
CA ILE A 179 9.64 -16.26 -10.11
C ILE A 179 9.74 -15.03 -11.05
N TYR A 180 10.67 -14.12 -10.82
CA TYR A 180 10.88 -12.97 -11.70
C TYR A 180 11.23 -13.40 -13.13
N GLU A 181 12.13 -14.37 -13.32
CA GLU A 181 12.46 -14.90 -14.65
C GLU A 181 11.28 -15.61 -15.33
N GLU A 182 10.38 -16.26 -14.57
CA GLU A 182 9.13 -16.82 -15.09
C GLU A 182 8.14 -15.73 -15.55
N TYR A 183 7.98 -14.66 -14.77
CA TYR A 183 6.92 -13.66 -15.03
C TYR A 183 7.34 -12.44 -15.85
N ARG A 184 8.63 -12.06 -15.89
CA ARG A 184 9.12 -10.85 -16.60
C ARG A 184 8.77 -10.79 -18.09
N VAL A 185 8.43 -11.91 -18.71
CA VAL A 185 8.00 -12.01 -20.12
C VAL A 185 6.57 -11.51 -20.34
N TYR A 186 5.74 -11.43 -19.31
CA TYR A 186 4.36 -10.95 -19.39
C TYR A 186 4.30 -9.42 -19.27
N LYS A 187 3.47 -8.79 -20.10
CA LYS A 187 3.15 -7.37 -19.94
C LYS A 187 2.38 -7.19 -18.63
N GLY A 188 2.93 -6.40 -17.70
CA GLY A 188 2.35 -6.23 -16.37
C GLY A 188 2.68 -7.38 -15.41
N TRP A 189 3.86 -8.00 -15.56
CA TRP A 189 4.35 -9.13 -14.76
C TRP A 189 4.09 -9.03 -13.24
N GLN A 190 4.17 -7.84 -12.65
CA GLN A 190 3.85 -7.62 -11.23
C GLN A 190 2.43 -8.09 -10.89
N HIS A 191 1.43 -7.81 -11.72
CA HIS A 191 0.06 -8.27 -11.50
C HIS A 191 -0.05 -9.80 -11.59
N GLU A 192 0.71 -10.47 -12.48
CA GLU A 192 0.72 -11.95 -12.56
C GLU A 192 1.35 -12.58 -11.31
N VAL A 193 2.49 -12.04 -10.85
CA VAL A 193 3.11 -12.43 -9.57
C VAL A 193 2.13 -12.22 -8.41
N MET A 194 1.41 -11.10 -8.40
CA MET A 194 0.42 -10.80 -7.36
C MET A 194 -0.78 -11.74 -7.39
N ALA A 195 -1.30 -12.06 -8.58
CA ALA A 195 -2.41 -13.00 -8.75
C ALA A 195 -2.04 -14.42 -8.28
N ASN A 196 -0.80 -14.85 -8.53
CA ASN A 196 -0.37 -16.22 -8.24
C ASN A 196 0.24 -16.41 -6.85
N HIS A 197 0.78 -15.36 -6.22
CA HIS A 197 1.49 -15.47 -4.93
C HIS A 197 0.95 -14.58 -3.80
N TYR A 198 0.30 -13.45 -4.10
CA TYR A 198 -0.11 -12.48 -3.06
C TYR A 198 -1.61 -12.45 -2.74
N ILE A 199 -2.48 -13.10 -3.52
CA ILE A 199 -3.92 -13.16 -3.24
C ILE A 199 -4.20 -13.60 -1.80
N GLY A 200 -3.56 -14.67 -1.32
CA GLY A 200 -3.73 -15.14 0.06
C GLY A 200 -3.31 -14.11 1.12
N LEU A 201 -2.23 -13.36 0.87
CA LEU A 201 -1.79 -12.27 1.76
C LEU A 201 -2.82 -11.14 1.80
N VAL A 202 -3.34 -10.73 0.63
CA VAL A 202 -4.35 -9.67 0.54
C VAL A 202 -5.67 -10.11 1.18
N THR A 203 -6.18 -11.31 0.86
CA THR A 203 -7.38 -11.90 1.47
C THR A 203 -7.30 -11.90 2.99
N GLN A 204 -6.22 -12.48 3.56
CA GLN A 204 -6.06 -12.60 5.01
C GLN A 204 -5.88 -11.23 5.68
N THR A 205 -5.14 -10.31 5.05
CA THR A 205 -4.99 -8.94 5.59
C THR A 205 -6.32 -8.21 5.58
N LEU A 206 -7.08 -8.24 4.48
CA LEU A 206 -8.40 -7.60 4.37
C LEU A 206 -9.37 -8.16 5.43
N GLN A 207 -9.38 -9.47 5.62
CA GLN A 207 -10.19 -10.13 6.65
C GLN A 207 -9.82 -9.70 8.08
N GLU A 208 -8.53 -9.48 8.36
CA GLU A 208 -8.04 -9.00 9.65
C GLU A 208 -8.34 -7.51 9.90
N ILE A 209 -8.29 -6.65 8.88
CA ILE A 209 -8.49 -5.20 9.05
C ILE A 209 -9.94 -4.74 8.90
N HIS A 210 -10.79 -5.42 8.13
CA HIS A 210 -12.14 -4.93 7.80
C HIS A 210 -13.02 -4.68 9.05
N PRO A 211 -12.99 -5.52 10.11
CA PRO A 211 -13.65 -5.19 11.39
C PRO A 211 -13.16 -3.86 12.00
N LEU A 212 -11.86 -3.57 11.88
CA LEU A 212 -11.23 -2.34 12.41
C LEU A 212 -11.61 -1.09 11.61
N LEU A 213 -12.21 -1.22 10.43
CA LEU A 213 -12.71 -0.09 9.62
C LEU A 213 -14.08 0.43 10.09
N ASN A 214 -14.63 -0.11 11.19
CA ASN A 214 -16.00 0.15 11.69
C ASN A 214 -17.10 -0.40 10.77
N ASP A 215 -16.93 -1.66 10.33
CA ASP A 215 -17.80 -2.32 9.36
C ASP A 215 -18.46 -3.63 9.86
N GLN A 216 -18.39 -3.89 11.17
CA GLN A 216 -18.83 -5.15 11.77
C GLN A 216 -20.28 -5.53 11.39
N THR A 217 -21.19 -4.56 11.32
CA THR A 217 -22.60 -4.82 10.94
C THR A 217 -22.75 -5.35 9.51
N PHE A 218 -21.93 -4.90 8.57
CA PHE A 218 -21.91 -5.44 7.20
C PHE A 218 -21.25 -6.84 7.19
N ILE A 219 -20.14 -7.01 7.91
CA ILE A 219 -19.45 -8.31 8.04
C ILE A 219 -20.39 -9.38 8.62
N ASP A 220 -21.19 -9.03 9.63
CA ASP A 220 -22.17 -9.92 10.26
C ASP A 220 -23.36 -10.24 9.32
N SER A 221 -23.68 -9.37 8.36
CA SER A 221 -24.78 -9.59 7.40
C SER A 221 -24.37 -10.48 6.22
N LEU A 222 -23.09 -10.49 5.82
CA LEU A 222 -22.59 -11.23 4.65
C LEU A 222 -23.06 -12.70 4.59
N ASN A 223 -23.02 -13.44 5.70
CA ASN A 223 -23.45 -14.84 5.74
C ASN A 223 -24.98 -15.03 5.59
N ASN A 224 -25.78 -14.00 5.86
CA ASN A 224 -27.24 -14.03 5.70
C ASN A 224 -27.66 -13.56 4.30
N ASP A 225 -26.96 -12.53 3.78
CA ASP A 225 -27.24 -11.94 2.47
C ASP A 225 -26.67 -12.78 1.31
N TYR A 226 -25.57 -13.51 1.56
CA TYR A 226 -24.87 -14.37 0.61
C TYR A 226 -24.54 -15.75 1.23
N PRO A 227 -25.55 -16.57 1.58
CA PRO A 227 -25.37 -17.80 2.37
C PRO A 227 -24.52 -18.87 1.67
N ASP A 228 -24.45 -18.84 0.34
CA ASP A 228 -23.64 -19.76 -0.46
C ASP A 228 -22.18 -19.29 -0.65
N MET A 229 -21.81 -18.09 -0.17
CA MET A 229 -20.46 -17.53 -0.29
C MET A 229 -19.73 -17.55 1.05
N ALA A 230 -18.65 -18.33 1.13
CA ALA A 230 -17.76 -18.30 2.29
C ALA A 230 -17.14 -16.90 2.50
N ILE A 231 -16.96 -16.49 3.75
CA ILE A 231 -16.38 -15.17 4.08
C ILE A 231 -14.95 -14.97 3.50
N GLU A 232 -14.15 -16.04 3.41
CA GLU A 232 -12.83 -16.02 2.75
C GLU A 232 -12.94 -15.82 1.23
N GLN A 233 -14.00 -16.36 0.60
CA GLN A 233 -14.29 -16.18 -0.82
C GLN A 233 -14.65 -14.73 -1.12
N PHE A 234 -15.41 -14.06 -0.24
CA PHE A 234 -15.68 -12.62 -0.34
C PHE A 234 -14.36 -11.81 -0.35
N TYR A 235 -13.49 -12.01 0.63
CA TYR A 235 -12.21 -11.28 0.68
C TYR A 235 -11.27 -11.64 -0.47
N THR A 236 -11.31 -12.88 -0.98
CA THR A 236 -10.56 -13.30 -2.17
C THR A 236 -11.07 -12.60 -3.43
N CYS A 237 -12.38 -12.42 -3.56
CA CYS A 237 -12.95 -11.62 -4.63
C CYS A 237 -12.49 -10.15 -4.56
N ILE A 238 -12.46 -9.55 -3.36
CA ILE A 238 -11.96 -8.18 -3.16
C ILE A 238 -10.44 -8.08 -3.43
N ALA A 239 -9.66 -9.12 -3.11
CA ALA A 239 -8.22 -9.15 -3.42
C ALA A 239 -7.95 -9.03 -4.94
N TYR A 240 -8.72 -9.75 -5.75
CA TYR A 240 -8.60 -9.76 -7.22
C TYR A 240 -8.92 -8.42 -7.92
N LEU A 241 -9.67 -7.49 -7.32
CA LEU A 241 -9.65 -6.05 -7.68
C LEU A 241 -9.86 -5.65 -9.17
N GLY A 242 -8.90 -5.09 -9.90
CA GLY A 242 -7.56 -4.63 -9.51
C GLY A 242 -6.40 -5.59 -9.81
N LEU A 243 -6.65 -6.70 -10.51
CA LEU A 243 -5.68 -7.58 -11.20
C LEU A 243 -6.28 -8.04 -12.54
N ASN A 244 -7.04 -7.14 -13.18
CA ASN A 244 -7.88 -7.44 -14.33
C ASN A 244 -7.08 -7.90 -15.55
N GLY A 245 -7.46 -9.05 -16.09
CA GLY A 245 -6.83 -9.63 -17.29
C GLY A 245 -5.54 -10.42 -17.03
N THR A 246 -5.18 -10.67 -15.76
CA THR A 246 -4.12 -11.63 -15.41
C THR A 246 -4.54 -13.07 -15.72
N VAL A 247 -3.58 -13.96 -15.95
CA VAL A 247 -3.82 -15.40 -16.09
C VAL A 247 -4.44 -15.97 -14.81
N GLY A 248 -3.92 -15.58 -13.63
CA GLY A 248 -4.44 -16.01 -12.33
C GLY A 248 -5.92 -15.63 -12.13
N GLN A 249 -6.28 -14.36 -12.36
CA GLN A 249 -7.68 -13.92 -12.27
C GLN A 249 -8.57 -14.59 -13.33
N THR A 250 -8.08 -14.73 -14.58
CA THR A 250 -8.84 -15.39 -15.66
C THR A 250 -9.16 -16.83 -15.30
N ASN A 251 -8.20 -17.57 -14.74
CA ASN A 251 -8.41 -18.93 -14.26
C ASN A 251 -9.39 -18.98 -13.08
N TYR A 252 -9.26 -18.08 -12.11
CA TYR A 252 -10.17 -17.99 -10.97
C TYR A 252 -11.62 -17.72 -11.41
N LEU A 253 -11.84 -16.75 -12.30
CA LEU A 253 -13.17 -16.37 -12.82
C LEU A 253 -13.73 -17.36 -13.89
N SER A 254 -12.92 -18.31 -14.38
CA SER A 254 -13.41 -19.37 -15.27
C SER A 254 -14.40 -20.33 -14.59
N ILE A 255 -14.37 -20.38 -13.24
CA ILE A 255 -15.34 -21.10 -12.42
C ILE A 255 -16.58 -20.20 -12.26
N PRO A 256 -17.78 -20.62 -12.74
CA PRO A 256 -18.96 -19.75 -12.78
C PRO A 256 -19.37 -19.18 -11.41
N GLU A 257 -19.23 -19.96 -10.35
CA GLU A 257 -19.49 -19.55 -8.97
C GLU A 257 -18.55 -18.40 -8.54
N ASN A 258 -17.27 -18.46 -8.88
CA ASN A 258 -16.30 -17.39 -8.59
C ASN A 258 -16.66 -16.11 -9.34
N ALA A 259 -17.10 -16.18 -10.59
CA ALA A 259 -17.51 -15.00 -11.37
C ALA A 259 -18.76 -14.30 -10.78
N ILE A 260 -19.72 -15.08 -10.30
CA ILE A 260 -20.90 -14.59 -9.59
C ILE A 260 -20.47 -13.96 -8.25
N ASN A 261 -19.70 -14.68 -7.44
CA ASN A 261 -19.25 -14.22 -6.13
C ASN A 261 -18.33 -12.99 -6.22
N TYR A 262 -17.55 -12.85 -7.29
CA TYR A 262 -16.73 -11.67 -7.57
C TYR A 262 -17.59 -10.42 -7.80
N SER A 263 -18.60 -10.55 -8.66
CA SER A 263 -19.55 -9.48 -8.94
C SER A 263 -20.37 -9.09 -7.70
N ASN A 264 -20.86 -10.10 -6.97
CA ASN A 264 -21.59 -9.92 -5.72
C ASN A 264 -20.74 -9.24 -4.64
N SER A 265 -19.49 -9.66 -4.45
CA SER A 265 -18.58 -9.09 -3.45
C SER A 265 -18.29 -7.62 -3.73
N PHE A 266 -18.03 -7.27 -5.00
CA PHE A 266 -17.81 -5.89 -5.41
C PHE A 266 -19.02 -5.00 -5.12
N GLU A 267 -20.22 -5.38 -5.57
CA GLU A 267 -21.42 -4.57 -5.33
C GLU A 267 -21.83 -4.56 -3.84
N ALA A 268 -21.70 -5.67 -3.12
CA ALA A 268 -21.97 -5.74 -1.68
C ALA A 268 -21.08 -4.77 -0.90
N ALA A 269 -19.78 -4.79 -1.13
CA ALA A 269 -18.85 -3.86 -0.50
C ALA A 269 -19.14 -2.42 -0.94
N LYS A 270 -19.29 -2.16 -2.24
CA LYS A 270 -19.58 -0.83 -2.78
C LYS A 270 -20.83 -0.20 -2.15
N VAL A 271 -21.90 -0.97 -1.96
CA VAL A 271 -23.15 -0.49 -1.36
C VAL A 271 -23.06 -0.43 0.18
N TYR A 272 -22.72 -1.54 0.83
CA TYR A 272 -22.94 -1.73 2.28
C TYR A 272 -21.71 -1.47 3.16
N SER A 273 -20.47 -1.64 2.66
CA SER A 273 -19.25 -1.33 3.43
C SER A 273 -19.16 0.17 3.71
N THR A 274 -18.67 0.52 4.91
CA THR A 274 -18.59 1.89 5.39
C THR A 274 -17.73 2.78 4.49
N LYS A 275 -18.23 4.00 4.25
CA LYS A 275 -17.49 5.08 3.59
C LYS A 275 -16.96 6.11 4.60
N ILE A 276 -17.24 5.90 5.89
CA ILE A 276 -16.90 6.82 6.98
C ILE A 276 -15.51 6.44 7.53
N PRO A 277 -14.59 7.40 7.76
CA PRO A 277 -13.28 7.12 8.35
C PRO A 277 -13.39 6.57 9.79
N ASN A 278 -12.59 5.56 10.14
CA ASN A 278 -12.41 5.14 11.54
C ASN A 278 -10.97 5.36 12.01
N CYS A 279 -10.76 6.41 12.80
CA CYS A 279 -9.45 6.89 13.24
C CYS A 279 -9.02 6.41 14.64
N ASN A 280 -9.79 5.48 15.23
CA ASN A 280 -9.62 5.01 16.61
C ASN A 280 -8.60 3.86 16.75
#